data_AF-A0A5C7J4M9-F1
#
_entry.id   AF-A0A5C7J4M9-F1
#
_cell.length_a   1.000
_cell.length_b   1.000
_cell.length_c   1.000
_cell.angle_alpha   90.00
_cell.angle_beta   90.00
_cell.angle_gamma   90.00
#
_symmetry.space_group_name_H-M   'P 1'
#
loop_
_entity.id
_entity.type
_entity.pdbx_description
1 polymer ?
#
loop_
_entity_poly.entity_id
_entity_poly.type
_entity_poly.pdbx_seq_one_letter_code
_entity_poly.pdbx_strand_id
1 'polypeptide(L)'
;MPKKSPAKLKKLSYKPAVITIAIALGVLFFIGFKQSEGIDKTFVSYGTDVTFQTVERNGIKNKTFENNVKNVMSNTLIKVPGTNQTVSLVNGKADFNEGGASGNIMLGDQFAVVKLGENNFNVLGNVVVNYGGSGDFVYVVLFHATNQLFQYEDFSNVGDRVPVKSLIPVIEGKPINGYKLDVNYLDRGHTAPMSDTPTFKKTLTLEVKDNKFTND
;
A
#
# COMPACT_ATOMS: atom_id res chain seq x y z
N MET A 1 39.76 -59.15 -8.92
CA MET A 1 39.24 -57.78 -9.03
C MET A 1 37.91 -57.79 -9.75
N PRO A 2 36.83 -57.26 -9.15
CA PRO A 2 35.74 -56.68 -9.92
C PRO A 2 35.53 -55.20 -9.55
N LYS A 3 35.71 -54.31 -10.53
CA LYS A 3 35.34 -52.88 -10.41
C LYS A 3 33.82 -52.77 -10.38
N LYS A 4 33.24 -52.36 -9.25
CA LYS A 4 31.83 -51.94 -9.18
C LYS A 4 31.67 -50.63 -9.95
N SER A 5 30.81 -50.66 -10.97
CA SER A 5 30.36 -49.50 -11.73
C SER A 5 29.50 -48.59 -10.85
N PRO A 6 29.67 -47.25 -10.87
CA PRO A 6 28.81 -46.35 -10.11
C PRO A 6 27.44 -46.20 -10.80
N ALA A 7 26.38 -46.41 -10.02
CA ALA A 7 25.00 -46.19 -10.44
C ALA A 7 24.76 -44.70 -10.77
N LYS A 8 24.19 -44.43 -11.96
CA LYS A 8 23.72 -43.09 -12.34
C LYS A 8 22.49 -42.73 -11.50
N LEU A 9 22.64 -41.77 -10.59
CA LEU A 9 21.53 -41.11 -9.91
C LEU A 9 20.71 -40.30 -10.94
N LYS A 10 19.46 -40.71 -11.19
CA LYS A 10 18.48 -39.89 -11.91
C LYS A 10 18.18 -38.65 -11.05
N LYS A 11 18.48 -37.45 -11.57
CA LYS A 11 18.00 -36.20 -10.99
C LYS A 11 16.47 -36.17 -11.07
N LEU A 12 15.78 -36.35 -9.94
CA LEU A 12 14.36 -36.05 -9.85
C LEU A 12 14.20 -34.53 -9.90
N SER A 13 13.55 -34.04 -10.97
CA SER A 13 13.15 -32.64 -11.12
C SER A 13 12.06 -32.34 -10.08
N TYR A 14 12.39 -31.54 -9.08
CA TYR A 14 11.49 -31.17 -7.98
C TYR A 14 10.99 -29.73 -8.13
N LYS A 15 10.11 -29.47 -9.08
CA LYS A 15 9.23 -28.28 -9.14
C LYS A 15 7.94 -28.71 -9.86
N PRO A 16 6.75 -28.69 -9.20
CA PRO A 16 6.14 -27.48 -8.61
C PRO A 16 5.46 -27.67 -7.23
N ALA A 17 5.64 -28.80 -6.54
CA ALA A 17 4.91 -29.08 -5.29
C ALA A 17 5.38 -28.27 -4.06
N VAL A 18 6.56 -27.65 -4.11
CA VAL A 18 7.16 -26.93 -2.97
C VAL A 18 6.58 -25.51 -2.81
N ILE A 19 6.08 -24.91 -3.90
CA ILE A 19 5.58 -23.52 -3.88
C ILE A 19 4.19 -23.43 -3.24
N THR A 20 3.34 -24.43 -3.44
CA THR A 20 1.97 -24.44 -2.87
C THR A 20 1.98 -24.66 -1.36
N ILE A 21 2.96 -25.39 -0.82
CA ILE A 21 3.08 -25.65 0.63
C ILE A 21 3.56 -24.40 1.39
N ALA A 22 4.40 -23.55 0.78
CA ALA A 22 4.88 -22.32 1.41
C ALA A 22 3.76 -21.27 1.60
N ILE A 23 2.83 -21.17 0.64
CA ILE A 23 1.68 -20.26 0.73
C ILE A 23 0.68 -20.75 1.80
N ALA A 24 0.45 -22.06 1.90
CA ALA A 24 -0.43 -22.62 2.92
C ALA A 24 0.15 -22.54 4.35
N LEU A 25 1.47 -22.65 4.52
CA LEU A 25 2.11 -22.51 5.84
C LEU A 25 2.17 -21.05 6.33
N GLY A 26 2.28 -20.07 5.42
CA GLY A 26 2.19 -18.65 5.77
C GLY A 26 0.80 -18.24 6.30
N VAL A 27 -0.26 -18.86 5.78
CA VAL A 27 -1.64 -18.63 6.25
C VAL A 27 -1.92 -19.35 7.58
N LEU A 28 -1.32 -20.53 7.81
CA LEU A 28 -1.53 -21.29 9.06
C LEU A 28 -0.77 -20.71 10.26
N PHE A 29 0.36 -20.02 10.06
CA PHE A 29 1.05 -19.31 11.15
C PHE A 29 0.22 -18.12 11.71
N PHE A 30 -0.73 -17.61 10.93
CA PHE A 30 -1.59 -16.48 11.30
C PHE A 30 -2.73 -16.84 12.27
N ILE A 31 -3.09 -18.12 12.42
CA ILE A 31 -4.21 -18.53 13.29
C ILE A 31 -3.73 -18.88 14.71
N GLY A 32 -2.41 -19.01 14.94
CA GLY A 32 -1.85 -19.60 16.16
C GLY A 32 -1.34 -18.65 17.24
N PHE A 33 -1.13 -17.35 16.99
CA PHE A 33 -0.50 -16.46 17.99
C PHE A 33 -1.50 -15.49 18.62
N LYS A 34 -2.13 -15.94 19.70
CA LYS A 34 -2.65 -15.04 20.73
C LYS A 34 -1.49 -14.54 21.59
N GLN A 35 -1.50 -13.23 21.81
CA GLN A 35 -0.95 -12.54 22.98
C GLN A 35 0.58 -12.41 23.08
N SER A 36 1.10 -11.24 22.67
CA SER A 36 2.20 -10.56 23.37
C SER A 36 2.23 -9.10 22.94
N GLU A 37 2.28 -8.21 23.92
CA GLU A 37 2.46 -6.77 23.77
C GLU A 37 3.79 -6.45 23.07
N GLY A 38 3.76 -5.47 22.17
CA GLY A 38 4.90 -5.03 21.38
C GLY A 38 4.44 -4.76 19.96
N ILE A 39 4.72 -3.55 19.45
CA ILE A 39 4.46 -3.18 18.06
C ILE A 39 5.37 -4.06 17.19
N ASP A 40 4.87 -5.23 16.80
CA ASP A 40 5.59 -6.11 15.90
C ASP A 40 5.40 -5.53 14.49
N LYS A 41 6.45 -4.89 13.98
CA LYS A 41 6.51 -4.46 12.58
C LYS A 41 6.52 -5.73 11.74
N THR A 42 5.34 -6.23 11.39
CA THR A 42 5.23 -7.38 10.48
C THR A 42 5.77 -6.98 9.11
N PHE A 43 6.99 -7.39 8.82
CA PHE A 43 7.65 -7.22 7.53
C PHE A 43 7.01 -8.16 6.50
N VAL A 44 6.36 -7.60 5.48
CA VAL A 44 6.01 -8.39 4.29
C VAL A 44 7.19 -8.32 3.33
N SER A 45 8.03 -9.36 3.39
CA SER A 45 8.97 -9.63 2.30
C SER A 45 8.19 -10.26 1.14
N TYR A 46 7.96 -9.49 0.08
CA TYR A 46 7.45 -10.06 -1.16
C TYR A 46 8.55 -10.91 -1.78
N GLY A 47 8.45 -12.23 -1.66
CA GLY A 47 9.33 -13.23 -2.29
C GLY A 47 9.22 -13.29 -3.82
N THR A 48 8.84 -12.20 -4.46
CA THR A 48 8.85 -11.98 -5.90
C THR A 48 9.64 -10.72 -6.14
N ASP A 49 10.74 -10.80 -6.90
CA ASP A 49 11.53 -9.65 -7.33
C ASP A 49 10.61 -8.55 -7.89
N VAL A 50 10.22 -7.58 -7.05
CA VAL A 50 9.55 -6.38 -7.54
C VAL A 50 10.66 -5.53 -8.11
N THR A 51 11.02 -5.80 -9.36
CA THR A 51 11.99 -4.99 -10.07
C THR A 51 11.30 -3.66 -10.40
N PHE A 52 11.57 -2.63 -9.61
CA PHE A 52 11.21 -1.25 -9.92
C PHE A 52 12.16 -0.73 -11.02
N GLN A 53 12.12 -1.33 -12.20
CA GLN A 53 12.89 -0.81 -13.34
C GLN A 53 12.37 0.59 -13.65
N THR A 54 13.19 1.60 -13.33
CA THR A 54 12.91 2.98 -13.70
C THR A 54 13.04 3.07 -15.21
N VAL A 55 11.94 3.31 -15.92
CA VAL A 55 12.00 3.73 -17.32
C VAL A 55 11.58 5.20 -17.35
N GLU A 56 12.56 6.09 -17.25
CA GLU A 56 12.41 7.45 -17.74
C GLU A 56 13.00 7.53 -19.14
N ARG A 57 12.13 7.67 -20.15
CA ARG A 57 12.31 8.55 -21.32
C ARG A 57 10.98 8.60 -22.09
N ASN A 58 10.43 9.81 -22.21
CA ASN A 58 9.39 10.19 -23.18
C ASN A 58 7.90 9.95 -22.83
N GLY A 59 7.49 10.09 -21.57
CA GLY A 59 6.04 10.26 -21.27
C GLY A 59 5.15 9.04 -21.55
N ILE A 60 5.74 7.87 -21.81
CA ILE A 60 4.99 6.61 -21.87
C ILE A 60 4.81 6.13 -20.43
N LYS A 61 3.60 6.31 -19.89
CA LYS A 61 3.17 5.63 -18.66
C LYS A 61 3.47 4.14 -18.81
N ASN A 62 4.42 3.62 -18.05
CA ASN A 62 4.76 2.21 -18.10
C ASN A 62 3.62 1.44 -17.41
N LYS A 63 2.62 1.05 -18.21
CA LYS A 63 1.42 0.35 -17.76
C LYS A 63 1.74 -0.91 -16.95
N THR A 64 2.87 -1.57 -17.24
CA THR A 64 3.34 -2.73 -16.48
C THR A 64 3.80 -2.34 -15.08
N PHE A 65 4.56 -1.25 -14.96
CA PHE A 65 4.99 -0.71 -13.66
C PHE A 65 3.79 -0.28 -12.82
N GLU A 66 2.86 0.49 -13.42
CA GLU A 66 1.63 0.94 -12.76
C GLU A 66 0.78 -0.24 -12.27
N ASN A 67 0.59 -1.27 -13.10
CA ASN A 67 -0.15 -2.48 -12.73
C ASN A 67 0.53 -3.24 -11.58
N ASN A 68 1.86 -3.34 -11.60
CA ASN A 68 2.61 -4.01 -10.54
C ASN A 68 2.48 -3.25 -9.21
N VAL A 69 2.62 -1.93 -9.22
CA VAL A 69 2.44 -1.10 -8.02
C VAL A 69 1.03 -1.24 -7.47
N LYS A 70 0.00 -1.13 -8.32
CA LYS A 70 -1.40 -1.31 -7.90
C LYS A 70 -1.64 -2.70 -7.31
N ASN A 71 -1.07 -3.74 -7.91
CA ASN A 71 -1.18 -5.11 -7.41
C ASN A 71 -0.51 -5.29 -6.04
N VAL A 72 0.70 -4.74 -5.85
CA VAL A 72 1.39 -4.79 -4.55
C VAL A 72 0.60 -4.04 -3.48
N MET A 73 0.17 -2.81 -3.78
CA MET A 73 -0.67 -2.01 -2.86
C MET A 73 -1.97 -2.72 -2.49
N SER A 74 -2.57 -3.44 -3.44
CA SER A 74 -3.83 -4.16 -3.20
C SER A 74 -3.67 -5.39 -2.31
N ASN A 75 -2.44 -5.83 -2.04
CA ASN A 75 -2.14 -7.06 -1.31
C ASN A 75 -1.09 -6.83 -0.20
N THR A 76 -1.09 -5.64 0.42
CA THR A 76 -0.12 -5.23 1.46
C THR A 76 -0.76 -5.09 2.84
N LEU A 77 0.09 -5.00 3.85
CA LEU A 77 -0.31 -4.61 5.20
C LEU A 77 -0.47 -3.09 5.29
N ILE A 78 -1.53 -2.66 5.95
CA ILE A 78 -1.84 -1.25 6.20
C ILE A 78 -2.35 -1.07 7.63
N LYS A 79 -1.93 0.00 8.31
CA LYS A 79 -2.53 0.41 9.58
C LYS A 79 -3.87 1.07 9.30
N VAL A 80 -4.94 0.62 9.94
CA VAL A 80 -6.25 1.27 9.82
C VAL A 80 -6.16 2.63 10.55
N PRO A 81 -6.38 3.76 9.85
CA PRO A 81 -6.31 5.09 10.45
C PRO A 81 -7.17 5.20 11.72
N GLY A 82 -6.69 5.93 12.74
CA GLY A 82 -7.43 6.10 14.00
C GLY A 82 -7.54 4.86 14.89
N THR A 83 -6.89 3.75 14.55
CA THR A 83 -6.87 2.51 15.34
C THR A 83 -5.43 2.03 15.56
N ASN A 84 -5.22 0.96 16.33
CA ASN A 84 -3.93 0.28 16.46
C ASN A 84 -3.83 -0.97 15.58
N GLN A 85 -4.92 -1.36 14.91
CA GLN A 85 -4.98 -2.53 14.05
C GLN A 85 -4.23 -2.34 12.73
N THR A 86 -3.42 -3.34 12.37
CA THR A 86 -2.89 -3.54 11.03
C THR A 86 -3.67 -4.67 10.35
N VAL A 87 -4.06 -4.46 9.10
CA VAL A 87 -4.80 -5.44 8.31
C VAL A 87 -4.08 -5.74 7.01
N SER A 88 -4.24 -6.97 6.51
CA SER A 88 -3.79 -7.35 5.17
C SER A 88 -4.88 -7.07 4.17
N LEU A 89 -4.60 -6.20 3.21
CA LEU A 89 -5.46 -6.01 2.06
C LEU A 89 -5.45 -7.28 1.20
N VAL A 90 -6.62 -7.65 0.69
CA VAL A 90 -6.81 -8.68 -0.32
C VAL A 90 -7.60 -8.05 -1.45
N ASN A 91 -6.98 -7.91 -2.62
CA ASN A 91 -7.55 -7.17 -3.75
C ASN A 91 -8.01 -5.75 -3.38
N GLY A 92 -7.22 -5.08 -2.55
CA GLY A 92 -7.42 -3.69 -2.13
C GLY A 92 -8.45 -3.52 -1.03
N LYS A 93 -8.89 -4.58 -0.35
CA LYS A 93 -9.89 -4.49 0.72
C LYS A 93 -9.51 -5.30 1.94
N ALA A 94 -9.91 -4.84 3.11
CA ALA A 94 -9.88 -5.64 4.34
C ALA A 94 -10.98 -5.19 5.29
N ASP A 95 -11.54 -6.15 6.02
CA ASP A 95 -12.40 -5.88 7.17
C ASP A 95 -11.55 -5.79 8.43
N PHE A 96 -12.00 -5.01 9.41
CA PHE A 96 -11.31 -4.81 10.67
C PHE A 96 -12.30 -4.75 11.84
N ASN A 97 -11.82 -5.09 13.03
CA ASN A 97 -12.61 -5.10 14.26
C ASN A 97 -11.66 -4.96 15.46
N GLU A 98 -11.62 -3.78 16.06
CA GLU A 98 -10.78 -3.45 17.20
C GLU A 98 -11.49 -2.49 18.15
N GLY A 99 -11.47 -2.77 19.46
CA GLY A 99 -11.79 -1.78 20.49
C GLY A 99 -13.20 -1.17 20.39
N GLY A 100 -14.17 -1.88 19.79
CA GLY A 100 -15.53 -1.38 19.56
C GLY A 100 -15.73 -0.65 18.23
N ALA A 101 -14.66 -0.45 17.44
CA ALA A 101 -14.75 -0.02 16.05
C ALA A 101 -14.66 -1.24 15.13
N SER A 102 -15.67 -1.44 14.28
CA SER A 102 -15.67 -2.48 13.26
C SER A 102 -16.03 -1.88 11.92
N GLY A 103 -15.41 -2.33 10.85
CA GLY A 103 -15.55 -1.66 9.58
C GLY A 103 -14.75 -2.30 8.45
N ASN A 104 -14.58 -1.54 7.38
CA ASN A 104 -13.74 -1.94 6.26
C ASN A 104 -12.83 -0.79 5.81
N ILE A 105 -11.69 -1.18 5.25
CA ILE A 105 -10.76 -0.31 4.55
C ILE A 105 -10.67 -0.75 3.10
N MET A 106 -10.71 0.21 2.18
CA MET A 106 -10.68 0.00 0.74
C MET A 106 -9.67 0.92 0.07
N LEU A 107 -8.78 0.35 -0.74
CA LEU A 107 -7.90 1.08 -1.62
C LEU A 107 -8.71 1.67 -2.79
N GLY A 108 -8.50 2.96 -3.05
CA GLY A 108 -9.07 3.63 -4.21
C GLY A 108 -8.23 3.48 -5.47
N ASP A 109 -8.67 4.16 -6.53
CA ASP A 109 -8.01 4.06 -7.84
C ASP A 109 -6.87 5.06 -8.05
N GLN A 110 -6.75 6.08 -7.20
CA GLN A 110 -5.75 7.12 -7.36
C GLN A 110 -4.48 6.75 -6.62
N PHE A 111 -3.36 6.75 -7.34
CA PHE A 111 -2.04 6.56 -6.77
C PHE A 111 -1.01 7.45 -7.47
N ALA A 112 0.10 7.68 -6.79
CA ALA A 112 1.26 8.37 -7.34
C ALA A 112 2.54 7.70 -6.87
N VAL A 113 3.61 7.82 -7.66
CA VAL A 113 4.92 7.29 -7.31
C VAL A 113 5.95 8.40 -7.39
N VAL A 114 6.76 8.55 -6.35
CA VAL A 114 7.84 9.53 -6.26
C VAL A 114 9.15 8.79 -6.11
N LYS A 115 10.05 8.97 -7.07
CA LYS A 115 11.40 8.42 -6.98
C LYS A 115 12.24 9.30 -6.05
N LEU A 116 12.76 8.69 -4.98
CA LEU A 116 13.65 9.32 -4.01
C LEU A 116 15.14 9.03 -4.31
N GLY A 117 15.42 7.92 -4.99
CA GLY A 117 16.77 7.52 -5.37
C GLY A 117 16.77 6.32 -6.30
N GLU A 118 17.95 5.78 -6.59
CA GLU A 118 18.07 4.50 -7.30
C GLU A 118 17.45 3.40 -6.43
N ASN A 119 16.33 2.83 -6.89
CA ASN A 119 15.58 1.79 -6.17
C ASN A 119 14.92 2.22 -4.85
N ASN A 120 14.65 3.51 -4.68
CA ASN A 120 14.00 4.06 -3.50
C ASN A 120 12.83 4.95 -3.94
N PHE A 121 11.62 4.61 -3.50
CA PHE A 121 10.38 5.27 -3.94
C PHE A 121 9.43 5.49 -2.76
N ASN A 122 8.67 6.56 -2.85
CA ASN A 122 7.42 6.69 -2.13
C ASN A 122 6.26 6.36 -3.06
N VAL A 123 5.34 5.54 -2.59
CA VAL A 123 4.11 5.18 -3.29
C VAL A 123 2.94 5.70 -2.47
N LEU A 124 2.16 6.58 -3.06
CA LEU A 124 1.01 7.21 -2.42
C LEU A 124 -0.26 6.60 -2.99
N GLY A 125 -1.25 6.35 -2.15
CA GLY A 125 -2.57 5.87 -2.56
C GLY A 125 -3.67 6.58 -1.80
N ASN A 126 -4.87 6.64 -2.38
CA ASN A 126 -6.05 7.01 -1.59
C ASN A 126 -6.69 5.75 -0.99
N VAL A 127 -7.10 5.81 0.27
CA VAL A 127 -7.88 4.76 0.92
C VAL A 127 -9.16 5.36 1.49
N VAL A 128 -10.19 4.54 1.57
CA VAL A 128 -11.47 4.85 2.19
C VAL A 128 -11.67 3.92 3.37
N VAL A 129 -12.06 4.46 4.51
CA VAL A 129 -12.31 3.71 5.74
C VAL A 129 -13.72 4.00 6.20
N ASN A 130 -14.51 2.95 6.37
CA ASN A 130 -15.82 3.01 6.99
C ASN A 130 -15.73 2.32 8.35
N TYR A 131 -16.02 3.03 9.45
CA TYR A 131 -15.94 2.52 10.83
C TYR A 131 -17.28 1.95 11.34
N GLY A 132 -18.12 1.43 10.44
CA GLY A 132 -19.43 0.85 10.78
C GLY A 132 -20.56 1.88 10.94
N GLY A 133 -20.29 3.15 10.67
CA GLY A 133 -21.28 4.22 10.59
C GLY A 133 -21.70 4.53 9.15
N SER A 134 -22.28 5.70 8.94
CA SER A 134 -22.61 6.17 7.59
C SER A 134 -21.43 6.86 6.88
N GLY A 135 -20.40 7.28 7.60
CA GLY A 135 -19.26 8.03 7.04
C GLY A 135 -18.29 7.14 6.27
N ASP A 136 -17.70 7.70 5.22
CA ASP A 136 -16.64 7.07 4.43
C ASP A 136 -15.44 8.01 4.45
N PHE A 137 -14.54 7.79 5.39
CA PHE A 137 -13.42 8.69 5.64
C PHE A 137 -12.30 8.39 4.65
N VAL A 138 -11.90 9.42 3.92
CA VAL A 138 -10.91 9.32 2.86
C VAL A 138 -9.57 9.80 3.39
N TYR A 139 -8.54 9.00 3.14
CA TYR A 139 -7.16 9.27 3.53
C TYR A 139 -6.24 9.13 2.32
N VAL A 140 -5.10 9.80 2.37
CA VAL A 140 -3.93 9.44 1.57
C VAL A 140 -3.01 8.61 2.44
N VAL A 141 -2.53 7.50 1.91
CA VAL A 141 -1.55 6.62 2.57
C VAL A 141 -0.23 6.68 1.85
N LEU A 142 0.83 6.60 2.61
CA LEU A 142 2.21 6.62 2.16
C LEU A 142 2.84 5.26 2.42
N PHE A 143 3.35 4.67 1.36
CA PHE A 143 4.20 3.50 1.42
C PHE A 143 5.63 3.87 1.01
N HIS A 144 6.60 3.31 1.71
CA HIS A 144 7.99 3.32 1.29
C HIS A 144 8.31 2.03 0.56
N ALA A 145 8.85 2.16 -0.66
CA ALA A 145 9.15 1.05 -1.54
C ALA A 145 10.63 1.04 -1.93
N THR A 146 11.26 -0.12 -1.76
CA THR A 146 12.60 -0.45 -2.27
C THR A 146 12.54 -1.77 -3.04
N ASN A 147 13.63 -2.21 -3.66
CA ASN A 147 13.68 -3.49 -4.36
C ASN A 147 13.30 -4.72 -3.51
N GLN A 148 13.34 -4.61 -2.18
CA GLN A 148 13.10 -5.73 -1.27
C GLN A 148 11.90 -5.54 -0.34
N LEU A 149 11.38 -4.32 -0.26
CA LEU A 149 10.44 -3.92 0.78
C LEU A 149 9.37 -3.01 0.21
N PHE A 150 8.12 -3.28 0.58
CA PHE A 150 7.00 -2.38 0.39
C PHE A 150 6.30 -2.23 1.73
N GLN A 151 6.51 -1.10 2.40
CA GLN A 151 6.13 -0.89 3.79
C GLN A 151 5.18 0.29 3.92
N TYR A 152 4.12 0.13 4.70
CA TYR A 152 3.28 1.24 5.14
C TYR A 152 4.08 2.16 6.09
N GLU A 153 4.06 3.46 5.82
CA GLU A 153 4.74 4.46 6.67
C GLU A 153 3.75 5.35 7.40
N ASP A 154 2.80 5.95 6.68
CA ASP A 154 1.97 7.02 7.23
C ASP A 154 0.63 7.19 6.51
N PHE A 155 -0.29 7.95 7.10
CA PHE A 155 -1.52 8.40 6.47
C PHE A 155 -1.80 9.86 6.78
N SER A 156 -2.62 10.51 5.95
CA SER A 156 -3.16 11.84 6.20
C SER A 156 -4.64 11.89 5.80
N ASN A 157 -5.45 12.60 6.59
CA ASN A 157 -6.89 12.70 6.36
C ASN A 157 -7.20 13.70 5.23
N VAL A 158 -8.09 13.30 4.30
CA VAL A 158 -8.60 14.17 3.24
C VAL A 158 -9.98 14.72 3.60
N GLY A 159 -10.87 13.86 4.12
CA GLY A 159 -12.21 14.26 4.56
C GLY A 159 -13.24 13.12 4.54
N ASP A 160 -14.53 13.44 4.70
CA ASP A 160 -15.64 12.48 4.71
C ASP A 160 -16.43 12.48 3.38
N ARG A 161 -16.52 11.30 2.75
CA ARG A 161 -17.16 11.05 1.44
C ARG A 161 -16.69 12.04 0.36
N VAL A 162 -15.38 12.30 0.30
CA VAL A 162 -14.74 13.23 -0.65
C VAL A 162 -13.94 12.45 -1.71
N PRO A 163 -14.45 12.29 -2.96
CA PRO A 163 -13.76 11.48 -3.95
C PRO A 163 -12.47 12.16 -4.41
N VAL A 164 -11.34 11.48 -4.18
CA VAL A 164 -10.03 11.89 -4.70
C VAL A 164 -10.01 11.71 -6.22
N LYS A 165 -9.55 12.75 -6.92
CA LYS A 165 -9.45 12.82 -8.38
C LYS A 165 -8.03 12.64 -8.89
N SER A 166 -7.04 13.10 -8.14
CA SER A 166 -5.64 12.86 -8.45
C SER A 166 -4.75 13.12 -7.24
N LEU A 167 -3.60 12.45 -7.25
CA LEU A 167 -2.48 12.69 -6.35
C LEU A 167 -1.33 13.20 -7.21
N ILE A 168 -0.88 14.44 -6.98
CA ILE A 168 0.14 15.09 -7.82
C ILE A 168 1.33 15.47 -6.93
N PRO A 169 2.45 14.72 -7.00
CA PRO A 169 3.69 15.13 -6.36
C PRO A 169 4.24 16.39 -7.00
N VAL A 170 4.49 17.42 -6.18
CA VAL A 170 5.10 18.68 -6.58
C VAL A 170 6.58 18.62 -6.18
N ILE A 171 7.42 18.50 -7.22
CA ILE A 171 8.85 18.21 -7.13
C ILE A 171 9.69 19.50 -7.31
N GLU A 172 9.09 20.60 -7.75
CA GLU A 172 9.76 21.90 -7.88
C GLU A 172 9.75 22.67 -6.55
N GLY A 173 10.88 23.28 -6.17
CA GLY A 173 11.00 24.04 -4.92
C GLY A 173 10.97 23.19 -3.64
N LYS A 174 11.42 21.92 -3.72
CA LYS A 174 11.32 20.92 -2.65
C LYS A 174 11.80 21.41 -1.28
N PRO A 175 11.14 21.00 -0.18
CA PRO A 175 11.77 20.98 1.13
C PRO A 175 13.04 20.12 1.08
N ILE A 176 14.05 20.46 1.88
CA ILE A 176 15.22 19.59 2.08
C ILE A 176 14.71 18.23 2.55
N ASN A 177 15.05 17.16 1.80
CA ASN A 177 14.61 15.77 2.05
C ASN A 177 13.09 15.54 2.00
N GLY A 178 12.36 16.32 1.18
CA GLY A 178 10.91 16.15 1.06
C GLY A 178 10.35 16.55 -0.29
N TYR A 179 9.03 16.53 -0.38
CA TYR A 179 8.25 17.04 -1.50
C TYR A 179 6.86 17.46 -1.01
N LYS A 180 6.16 18.26 -1.83
CA LYS A 180 4.75 18.56 -1.62
C LYS A 180 3.89 17.59 -2.41
N LEU A 181 2.70 17.30 -1.91
CA LEU A 181 1.70 16.48 -2.58
C LEU A 181 0.40 17.27 -2.66
N ASP A 182 -0.04 17.55 -3.88
CA ASP A 182 -1.37 18.10 -4.10
C ASP A 182 -2.38 16.96 -4.26
N VAL A 183 -3.31 16.89 -3.32
CA VAL A 183 -4.45 15.97 -3.30
C VAL A 183 -5.64 16.72 -3.85
N ASN A 184 -6.02 16.43 -5.10
CA ASN A 184 -7.20 17.04 -5.70
C ASN A 184 -8.41 16.16 -5.43
N TYR A 185 -9.47 16.73 -4.86
CA TYR A 185 -10.69 16.02 -4.51
C TYR A 185 -11.93 16.86 -4.83
N LEU A 186 -13.10 16.22 -4.80
CA LEU A 186 -14.37 16.94 -4.81
C LEU A 186 -14.94 17.01 -3.41
N ASP A 187 -15.45 18.19 -3.07
CA ASP A 187 -16.14 18.50 -1.84
C ASP A 187 -17.55 19.02 -2.15
N ARG A 188 -18.32 19.23 -1.08
CA ARG A 188 -19.63 19.85 -1.12
C ARG A 188 -19.50 21.35 -0.87
N GLY A 189 -20.49 22.11 -1.33
CA GLY A 189 -20.62 23.50 -0.89
C GLY A 189 -20.89 23.54 0.61
N HIS A 190 -20.54 24.63 1.29
CA HIS A 190 -20.68 24.74 2.76
C HIS A 190 -22.10 24.53 3.29
N THR A 191 -23.12 24.70 2.45
CA THR A 191 -24.53 24.53 2.82
C THR A 191 -25.16 23.25 2.26
N ALA A 192 -24.42 22.46 1.47
CA ALA A 192 -24.96 21.26 0.85
C ALA A 192 -24.99 20.09 1.85
N PRO A 193 -26.09 19.31 1.91
CA PRO A 193 -26.21 18.17 2.81
C PRO A 193 -25.24 17.04 2.45
N MET A 194 -24.88 16.20 3.43
CA MET A 194 -23.98 15.05 3.23
C MET A 194 -24.51 13.95 2.31
N SER A 195 -25.81 13.99 1.99
CA SER A 195 -26.45 13.14 0.97
C SER A 195 -26.11 13.55 -0.45
N ASP A 196 -25.72 14.82 -0.68
CA ASP A 196 -25.46 15.32 -2.01
C ASP A 196 -24.12 14.81 -2.53
N THR A 197 -24.06 14.62 -3.85
CA THR A 197 -22.82 14.27 -4.54
C THR A 197 -21.84 15.45 -4.50
N PRO A 198 -20.59 15.26 -4.05
CA PRO A 198 -19.56 16.28 -4.09
C PRO A 198 -19.27 16.77 -5.52
N THR A 199 -19.21 18.08 -5.72
CA THR A 199 -18.99 18.72 -7.04
C THR A 199 -17.98 19.86 -7.03
N PHE A 200 -17.65 20.42 -5.85
CA PHE A 200 -16.73 21.54 -5.71
C PHE A 200 -15.29 21.03 -5.70
N LYS A 201 -14.47 21.45 -6.67
CA LYS A 201 -13.07 21.05 -6.72
C LYS A 201 -12.28 21.74 -5.60
N LYS A 202 -11.52 20.95 -4.85
CA LYS A 202 -10.57 21.43 -3.84
C LYS A 202 -9.22 20.74 -4.00
N THR A 203 -8.20 21.41 -3.47
CA THR A 203 -6.84 20.89 -3.39
C THR A 203 -6.40 20.96 -1.94
N LEU A 204 -5.95 19.84 -1.38
CA LEU A 204 -5.25 19.76 -0.11
C LEU A 204 -3.77 19.55 -0.43
N THR A 205 -2.92 20.47 0.00
CA THR A 205 -1.47 20.35 -0.17
C THR A 205 -0.87 19.77 1.10
N LEU A 206 -0.32 18.56 0.99
CA LEU A 206 0.41 17.88 2.05
C LEU A 206 1.92 18.05 1.85
N GLU A 207 2.67 18.01 2.93
CA GLU A 207 4.14 17.93 2.88
C GLU A 207 4.58 16.54 3.33
N VAL A 208 5.48 15.94 2.53
CA VAL A 208 6.10 14.66 2.84
C VAL A 208 7.59 14.91 3.11
N LYS A 209 8.06 14.51 4.28
CA LYS A 209 9.46 14.60 4.68
C LYS A 209 9.86 13.35 5.44
N ASP A 210 11.05 12.82 5.15
CA ASP A 210 11.59 11.63 5.83
C ASP A 210 10.56 10.46 5.87
N ASN A 211 9.87 10.26 4.74
CA ASN A 211 8.80 9.27 4.54
C ASN A 211 7.59 9.40 5.47
N LYS A 212 7.25 10.62 5.92
CA LYS A 212 6.07 10.92 6.73
C LYS A 212 5.35 12.17 6.25
N PHE A 213 4.05 12.26 6.51
CA PHE A 213 3.32 13.50 6.37
C PHE A 213 3.67 14.43 7.54
N THR A 214 3.88 15.73 7.27
CA THR A 214 4.34 16.68 8.32
C THR A 214 3.35 17.79 8.66
N ASN A 215 2.30 17.98 7.87
CA ASN A 215 1.37 19.11 8.00
C ASN A 215 -0.06 18.65 8.29
N ASP A 216 -0.20 17.62 9.13
CA ASP A 216 -1.50 17.17 9.66
C ASP A 216 -1.88 17.91 10.95
#